data_AF-A0A7Z9G6K3-F1
#
_entry.id   AF-A0A7Z9G6K3-F1
#
_cell.length_a   1.000
_cell.length_b   1.000
_cell.length_c   1.000
_cell.angle_alpha   90.00
_cell.angle_beta   90.00
_cell.angle_gamma   90.00
#
_symmetry.space_group_name_H-M   'P 1'
#
loop_
_entity.id
_entity.type
_entity.pdbx_description
1 polymer ?
#
loop_
_entity_poly.entity_id
_entity_poly.type
_entity_poly.pdbx_seq_one_letter_code
_entity_poly.pdbx_strand_id
1 'polypeptide(L)'
;MEYCKKDGDVRIEFGEPPKKKGKDGNDGQKAKWANVYEMAKAGEVQLIGEQNPKILIQCHRNLKAIAKDHQKKPAALDGVCGYWLYGKSGAGKTRFARNKFPDAYKKPCSKWWPFYAGEDVAIMEDLDPTNACGLADKIKLWSDEDAFIAEDKGDHVYIRPKKLVITSQYTPQEIWKDPKTIAAMTRRFHFMTFEAESWLDPQSRISPQWDDPRSVALSKKPMKPLFYAADSDEDL
;
A
#
# COMPACT_ATOMS: atom_id res chain seq x y z
N MET A 1 12.60 24.10 53.14
CA MET A 1 13.85 24.86 53.29
C MET A 1 13.49 26.32 53.24
N GLU A 2 13.48 26.92 54.42
CA GLU A 2 13.18 28.33 54.62
C GLU A 2 14.49 29.09 54.39
N TYR A 3 14.58 29.85 53.31
CA TYR A 3 15.78 30.60 52.97
C TYR A 3 15.44 32.09 52.92
N CYS A 4 15.99 32.81 53.90
CA CYS A 4 16.11 34.26 54.04
C CYS A 4 14.87 35.12 53.74
N LYS A 5 14.04 35.36 54.76
CA LYS A 5 13.31 36.64 54.86
C LYS A 5 14.18 37.60 55.68
N LYS A 6 14.73 38.61 55.01
CA LYS A 6 15.42 39.74 55.64
C LYS A 6 14.33 40.68 56.15
N ASP A 7 14.45 41.08 57.41
CA ASP A 7 13.48 41.94 58.10
C ASP A 7 13.14 43.21 57.30
N GLY A 8 11.84 43.47 57.14
CA GLY A 8 11.34 44.84 56.95
C GLY A 8 10.61 45.20 55.66
N ASP A 9 10.31 44.27 54.76
CA ASP A 9 9.58 44.60 53.51
C ASP A 9 8.37 43.68 53.31
N VAL A 10 7.18 44.17 53.67
CA VAL A 10 5.92 43.44 53.49
C VAL A 10 5.55 43.48 52.01
N ARG A 11 6.07 42.51 51.25
CA ARG A 11 5.64 42.29 49.86
C ARG A 11 4.29 41.59 49.88
N ILE A 12 3.27 42.29 49.42
CA ILE A 12 1.96 41.68 49.10
C ILE A 12 2.14 40.94 47.78
N GLU A 13 2.27 39.63 47.84
CA GLU A 13 2.30 38.78 46.66
C GLU A 13 0.85 38.52 46.21
N PHE A 14 0.46 39.08 45.05
CA PHE A 14 -0.79 38.75 44.37
C PHE A 14 -0.55 37.63 43.37
N GLY A 15 -1.16 36.47 43.62
CA GLY A 15 -1.14 35.31 42.72
C GLY A 15 -1.12 34.00 43.49
N GLU A 16 -1.72 32.95 42.93
CA GLU A 16 -1.49 31.61 43.45
C GLU A 16 -0.03 31.20 43.18
N PRO A 17 0.74 30.81 44.20
CA PRO A 17 2.10 30.33 43.99
C PRO A 17 2.06 29.11 43.05
N PRO A 18 2.98 28.98 42.09
CA PRO A 18 3.01 27.86 41.18
C PRO A 18 3.05 26.56 41.99
N LYS A 19 2.24 25.56 41.61
CA LYS A 19 2.18 24.25 42.28
C LYS A 19 3.61 23.79 42.61
N LYS A 20 3.87 23.51 43.89
CA LYS A 20 5.20 23.12 44.39
C LYS A 20 5.78 22.03 43.48
N LYS A 21 6.95 22.29 42.89
CA LYS A 21 7.74 21.27 42.21
C LYS A 21 8.16 20.22 43.25
N GLY A 22 7.43 19.11 43.29
CA GLY A 22 7.58 18.01 44.26
C GLY A 22 7.12 16.68 43.65
N LYS A 23 6.85 15.67 44.50
CA LYS A 23 6.46 14.30 44.12
C LYS A 23 5.33 14.28 43.06
N ASP A 24 4.33 15.14 43.22
CA ASP A 24 3.18 15.30 42.31
C ASP A 24 3.59 15.71 40.89
N GLY A 25 4.66 16.51 40.74
CA GLY A 25 5.20 16.89 39.44
C GLY A 25 5.93 15.73 38.74
N ASN A 26 6.58 14.85 39.52
CA ASN A 26 7.24 13.66 38.99
C ASN A 26 6.20 12.59 38.58
N ASP A 27 5.16 12.41 39.40
CA ASP A 27 4.05 11.49 39.10
C ASP A 27 3.27 11.94 37.87
N GLY A 28 3.02 13.24 37.71
CA GLY A 28 2.42 13.81 36.51
C GLY A 28 3.27 13.63 35.24
N GLN A 29 4.59 13.79 35.35
CA GLN A 29 5.52 13.56 34.24
C GLN A 29 5.57 12.07 33.85
N LYS A 30 5.57 11.17 34.83
CA LYS A 30 5.51 9.72 34.60
C LYS A 30 4.21 9.32 33.89
N ALA A 31 3.07 9.82 34.34
CA ALA A 31 1.77 9.58 33.72
C ALA A 31 1.73 10.10 32.26
N LYS A 32 2.30 11.29 32.02
CA LYS A 32 2.43 11.85 30.68
C LYS A 32 3.23 10.94 29.74
N TRP A 33 4.41 10.48 30.17
CA TRP A 33 5.24 9.59 29.36
C TRP A 33 4.60 8.22 29.15
N ALA A 34 3.89 7.69 30.15
CA ALA A 34 3.14 6.45 30.00
C ALA A 34 2.05 6.59 28.92
N ASN A 35 1.32 7.72 28.91
CA ASN A 35 0.33 7.99 27.86
C ASN A 35 0.98 8.07 26.47
N VAL A 36 2.06 8.86 26.33
CA VAL A 36 2.81 8.97 25.07
C VAL A 36 3.29 7.61 24.58
N TYR A 37 3.75 6.74 25.48
CA TYR A 37 4.18 5.39 25.16
C TYR A 37 3.03 4.51 24.64
N GLU A 38 1.88 4.52 25.31
CA GLU A 38 0.70 3.77 24.85
C GLU A 38 0.16 4.28 23.51
N MET A 39 0.10 5.60 23.32
CA MET A 39 -0.24 6.20 22.03
C MET A 39 0.76 5.81 20.93
N ALA A 40 2.06 5.77 21.25
CA ALA A 40 3.09 5.36 20.31
C ALA A 40 2.92 3.88 19.92
N LYS A 41 2.63 3.00 20.88
CA LYS A 41 2.32 1.59 20.62
C LYS A 41 1.08 1.41 19.73
N ALA A 42 0.10 2.30 19.87
CA ALA A 42 -1.08 2.34 19.01
C ALA A 42 -0.81 2.93 17.61
N GLY A 43 0.38 3.48 17.36
CA GLY A 43 0.74 4.11 16.09
C GLY A 43 0.25 5.56 15.94
N GLU A 44 -0.27 6.17 17.00
CA GLU A 44 -0.91 7.50 16.99
C GLU A 44 0.11 8.65 17.05
N VAL A 45 1.21 8.53 16.29
CA VAL A 45 2.34 9.48 16.33
C VAL A 45 1.91 10.90 15.95
N GLN A 46 0.95 11.05 15.04
CA GLN A 46 0.40 12.34 14.64
C GLN A 46 -0.35 13.01 15.80
N LEU A 47 -1.22 12.26 16.49
CA LEU A 47 -1.99 12.76 17.63
C LEU A 47 -1.07 13.18 18.80
N ILE A 48 0.02 12.44 19.04
CA ILE A 48 1.05 12.85 20.01
C ILE A 48 1.63 14.22 19.65
N GLY A 49 1.84 14.49 18.35
CA GLY A 49 2.32 15.76 17.85
C GLY A 49 1.31 16.90 17.99
N GLU A 50 0.03 16.65 17.75
CA GLU A 50 -1.04 17.62 17.95
C GLU A 50 -1.16 18.01 19.43
N GLN A 51 -1.09 17.03 20.33
CA GLN A 51 -1.15 17.27 21.77
C GLN A 51 0.16 17.86 22.33
N ASN A 52 1.30 17.47 21.77
CA ASN A 52 2.61 17.93 22.21
C ASN A 52 3.63 17.99 21.05
N PRO A 53 3.68 19.09 20.30
CA PRO A 53 4.58 19.24 19.16
C PRO A 53 6.05 19.05 19.52
N LYS A 54 6.44 19.45 20.74
CA LYS A 54 7.81 19.30 21.25
C LYS A 54 8.23 17.83 21.34
N ILE A 55 7.36 16.95 21.84
CA ILE A 55 7.65 15.51 21.94
C ILE A 55 7.83 14.92 20.55
N LEU A 56 6.96 15.30 19.59
CA LEU A 56 7.10 14.82 18.22
C LEU A 56 8.47 15.24 17.65
N ILE A 57 8.83 16.53 17.71
CA ILE A 57 10.10 17.02 17.15
C ILE A 57 11.32 16.32 17.77
N GLN A 58 11.32 16.11 19.10
CA GLN A 58 12.46 15.54 19.82
C GLN A 58 12.53 14.01 19.70
N CYS A 59 11.39 13.33 19.65
CA CYS A 59 11.30 11.87 19.78
C CYS A 59 10.73 11.17 18.55
N HIS A 60 10.47 11.86 17.43
CA HIS A 60 9.81 11.30 16.23
C HIS A 60 10.35 9.93 15.81
N ARG A 61 11.69 9.76 15.75
CA ARG A 61 12.31 8.49 15.36
C ARG A 61 12.00 7.36 16.34
N ASN A 62 12.09 7.62 17.64
CA ASN A 62 11.81 6.65 18.68
C ASN A 62 10.32 6.29 18.72
N LEU A 63 9.43 7.28 18.55
CA LEU A 63 7.98 7.05 18.49
C LEU A 63 7.62 6.14 17.30
N LYS A 64 8.22 6.38 16.13
CA LYS A 64 8.04 5.49 14.96
C LYS A 64 8.60 4.09 15.17
N ALA A 65 9.75 3.96 15.83
CA ALA A 65 10.31 2.66 16.17
C ALA A 65 9.40 1.89 17.14
N ILE A 66 8.91 2.53 18.21
CA ILE A 66 7.97 1.91 19.16
C ILE A 66 6.69 1.46 18.46
N ALA A 67 6.11 2.31 17.61
CA ALA A 67 4.92 1.98 16.83
C ALA A 67 5.13 0.75 15.95
N LYS A 68 6.30 0.66 15.32
CA LYS A 68 6.68 -0.46 14.47
C LYS A 68 6.86 -1.76 15.28
N ASP A 69 7.57 -1.70 16.40
CA ASP A 69 7.79 -2.87 17.27
C ASP A 69 6.48 -3.46 17.82
N HIS A 70 5.44 -2.62 17.93
CA HIS A 70 4.11 -3.01 18.40
C HIS A 70 3.07 -3.11 17.29
N GLN A 71 3.51 -3.03 16.02
CA GLN A 71 2.61 -3.11 14.89
C GLN A 71 1.88 -4.46 14.89
N LYS A 72 0.54 -4.40 14.82
CA LYS A 72 -0.27 -5.61 14.66
C LYS A 72 -0.30 -6.03 13.20
N LYS A 73 -0.22 -7.33 12.94
CA LYS A 73 -0.47 -7.90 11.60
C LYS A 73 -1.89 -7.48 11.16
N PRO A 74 -2.06 -6.82 10.01
CA PRO A 74 -3.38 -6.54 9.46
C PRO A 74 -4.19 -7.82 9.26
N ALA A 75 -5.53 -7.72 9.34
CA ALA A 75 -6.41 -8.84 9.06
C ALA A 75 -6.26 -9.31 7.61
N ALA A 76 -6.50 -10.59 7.38
CA ALA A 76 -6.61 -11.14 6.03
C ALA A 76 -7.86 -10.59 5.32
N LEU A 77 -7.83 -10.61 3.99
CA LEU A 77 -9.00 -10.32 3.15
C LEU A 77 -9.88 -11.56 3.02
N ASP A 78 -11.11 -11.38 2.56
CA ASP A 78 -12.04 -12.50 2.30
C ASP A 78 -11.65 -13.34 1.07
N GLY A 79 -10.63 -12.91 0.32
CA GLY A 79 -10.08 -13.64 -0.82
C GLY A 79 -8.97 -12.88 -1.53
N VAL A 80 -8.60 -13.36 -2.72
CA VAL A 80 -7.58 -12.74 -3.57
C VAL A 80 -7.97 -11.33 -3.99
N CYS A 81 -6.98 -10.47 -4.20
CA CYS A 81 -7.19 -9.03 -4.37
C CYS A 81 -6.59 -8.45 -5.66
N GLY A 82 -6.12 -9.30 -6.57
CA GLY A 82 -5.47 -8.90 -7.81
C GLY A 82 -6.45 -8.45 -8.89
N TYR A 83 -6.13 -7.37 -9.59
CA TYR A 83 -6.79 -6.92 -10.81
C TYR A 83 -5.74 -6.68 -11.89
N TRP A 84 -5.94 -7.23 -13.07
CA TRP A 84 -5.00 -7.14 -14.19
C TRP A 84 -5.67 -6.44 -15.38
N LEU A 85 -5.29 -5.19 -15.60
CA LEU A 85 -5.77 -4.37 -16.71
C LEU A 85 -4.81 -4.56 -17.87
N TYR A 86 -5.28 -5.26 -18.89
CA TYR A 86 -4.50 -5.65 -20.07
C TYR A 86 -5.04 -4.97 -21.33
N GLY A 87 -4.14 -4.66 -22.27
CA GLY A 87 -4.50 -4.10 -23.58
C GLY A 87 -3.38 -3.27 -24.19
N LYS A 88 -3.56 -2.81 -25.44
CA LYS A 88 -2.54 -2.06 -26.19
C LYS A 88 -2.11 -0.75 -25.47
N SER A 89 -0.94 -0.23 -25.86
CA SER A 89 -0.55 1.13 -25.46
C SER A 89 -1.62 2.14 -25.92
N GLY A 90 -1.83 3.20 -25.15
CA GLY A 90 -2.88 4.19 -25.44
C GLY A 90 -4.32 3.76 -25.13
N ALA A 91 -4.58 2.50 -24.75
CA ALA A 91 -5.95 2.00 -24.48
C ALA A 91 -6.60 2.53 -23.18
N GLY A 92 -5.93 3.42 -22.43
CA GLY A 92 -6.51 4.08 -21.25
C GLY A 92 -6.44 3.30 -19.93
N LYS A 93 -5.77 2.15 -19.85
CA LYS A 93 -5.65 1.27 -18.66
C LYS A 93 -5.21 2.01 -17.39
N THR A 94 -4.06 2.68 -17.45
CA THR A 94 -3.47 3.41 -16.32
C THR A 94 -4.33 4.63 -15.95
N ARG A 95 -4.88 5.32 -16.94
CA ARG A 95 -5.80 6.44 -16.70
C ARG A 95 -7.07 5.96 -15.99
N PHE A 96 -7.63 4.84 -16.42
CA PHE A 96 -8.79 4.23 -15.77
C PHE A 96 -8.48 3.88 -14.31
N ALA A 97 -7.36 3.19 -14.04
CA ALA A 97 -6.98 2.79 -12.68
C ALA A 97 -6.82 4.01 -11.76
N ARG A 98 -6.12 5.05 -12.21
CA ARG A 98 -5.92 6.30 -11.44
C ARG A 98 -7.23 7.05 -11.21
N ASN A 99 -8.09 7.14 -12.22
CA ASN A 99 -9.38 7.82 -12.08
C ASN A 99 -10.32 7.07 -11.13
N LYS A 100 -10.27 5.73 -11.14
CA LYS A 100 -11.09 4.88 -10.26
C LYS A 100 -10.59 4.91 -8.82
N PHE A 101 -9.27 5.01 -8.62
CA PHE A 101 -8.61 5.04 -7.32
C PHE A 101 -7.65 6.23 -7.24
N PRO A 102 -8.17 7.46 -7.03
CA PRO A 102 -7.35 8.66 -6.99
C PRO A 102 -6.35 8.66 -5.82
N ASP A 103 -6.70 8.03 -4.70
CA ASP A 103 -5.87 7.94 -3.49
C ASP A 103 -5.02 6.66 -3.44
N ALA A 104 -4.90 5.94 -4.56
CA ALA A 104 -4.13 4.71 -4.59
C ALA A 104 -2.63 4.96 -4.43
N TYR A 105 -1.98 4.07 -3.69
CA TYR A 105 -0.53 4.00 -3.64
C TYR A 105 0.04 3.61 -5.01
N LYS A 106 0.95 4.42 -5.53
CA LYS A 106 1.66 4.13 -6.78
C LYS A 106 2.81 3.16 -6.53
N LYS A 107 2.53 1.87 -6.66
CA LYS A 107 3.49 0.78 -6.43
C LYS A 107 4.52 0.72 -7.57
N PRO A 108 5.83 0.92 -7.30
CA PRO A 108 6.86 0.73 -8.33
C PRO A 108 6.96 -0.75 -8.75
N CYS A 109 7.32 -1.04 -10.01
CA CYS A 109 7.66 -2.38 -10.51
C CYS A 109 9.00 -2.87 -9.94
N SER A 110 9.05 -3.09 -8.63
CA SER A 110 10.20 -3.59 -7.88
C SER A 110 9.72 -4.33 -6.63
N LYS A 111 10.63 -4.96 -5.89
CA LYS A 111 10.29 -5.63 -4.62
C LYS A 111 9.94 -4.66 -3.48
N TRP A 112 10.27 -3.37 -3.62
CA TRP A 112 10.18 -2.39 -2.54
C TRP A 112 8.79 -1.73 -2.45
N TRP A 113 8.39 -1.35 -1.24
CA TRP A 113 7.15 -0.62 -0.91
C TRP A 113 7.46 0.72 -0.22
N PRO A 114 8.22 1.62 -0.89
CA PRO A 114 8.63 2.88 -0.26
C PRO A 114 7.44 3.77 0.02
N PHE A 115 7.41 4.34 1.23
CA PHE A 115 6.39 5.32 1.65
C PHE A 115 4.94 4.82 1.64
N TYR A 116 4.70 3.50 1.55
CA TYR A 116 3.35 2.97 1.72
C TYR A 116 2.83 3.32 3.12
N ALA A 117 1.68 3.97 3.18
CA ALA A 117 1.12 4.57 4.39
C ALA A 117 -0.24 3.97 4.79
N GLY A 118 -0.62 2.84 4.20
CA GLY A 118 -1.88 2.15 4.52
C GLY A 118 -2.98 2.37 3.49
N GLU A 119 -2.63 2.80 2.28
CA GLU A 119 -3.58 3.00 1.19
C GLU A 119 -4.32 1.71 0.83
N ASP A 120 -5.64 1.79 0.66
CA ASP A 120 -6.49 0.63 0.39
C ASP A 120 -6.17 -0.04 -0.97
N VAL A 121 -5.64 0.73 -1.93
CA VAL A 121 -5.36 0.25 -3.28
C VAL A 121 -3.91 0.55 -3.64
N ALA A 122 -3.22 -0.45 -4.16
CA ALA A 122 -1.90 -0.30 -4.74
C ALA A 122 -1.98 -0.50 -6.26
N ILE A 123 -1.50 0.47 -7.04
CA ILE A 123 -1.43 0.38 -8.51
C ILE A 123 0.02 0.19 -8.93
N MET A 124 0.32 -0.95 -9.52
CA MET A 124 1.58 -1.26 -10.20
C MET A 124 1.41 -1.03 -11.70
N GLU A 125 2.01 0.04 -12.19
CA GLU A 125 1.80 0.50 -13.55
C GLU A 125 2.84 -0.05 -14.51
N ASP A 126 2.38 -0.42 -15.69
CA ASP A 126 3.22 -0.76 -16.84
C ASP A 126 4.16 -1.95 -16.59
N LEU A 127 3.60 -3.03 -16.02
CA LEU A 127 4.35 -4.26 -15.82
C LEU A 127 4.66 -4.89 -17.20
N ASP A 128 5.92 -5.25 -17.44
CA ASP A 128 6.40 -5.83 -18.70
C ASP A 128 7.37 -7.00 -18.43
N PRO A 129 7.76 -7.79 -19.44
CA PRO A 129 8.68 -8.92 -19.24
C PRO A 129 10.03 -8.55 -18.61
N THR A 130 10.54 -7.34 -18.88
CA THR A 130 11.82 -6.87 -18.37
C THR A 130 11.72 -6.51 -16.89
N ASN A 131 10.70 -5.73 -16.50
CA ASN A 131 10.54 -5.25 -15.12
C ASN A 131 9.83 -6.25 -14.20
N ALA A 132 9.19 -7.29 -14.74
CA ALA A 132 8.63 -8.41 -13.98
C ALA A 132 9.69 -9.44 -13.53
N CYS A 133 10.93 -9.31 -14.02
CA CYS A 133 12.01 -10.23 -13.69
C CYS A 133 12.22 -10.33 -12.15
N GLY A 134 12.11 -11.54 -11.61
CA GLY A 134 12.23 -11.79 -10.16
C GLY A 134 11.05 -11.33 -9.31
N LEU A 135 9.95 -10.83 -9.89
CA LEU A 135 8.78 -10.36 -9.14
C LEU A 135 7.65 -11.39 -9.04
N ALA A 136 7.73 -12.53 -9.72
CA ALA A 136 6.64 -13.50 -9.77
C ALA A 136 6.16 -13.93 -8.36
N ASP A 137 7.07 -14.34 -7.49
CA ASP A 137 6.68 -14.83 -6.15
C ASP A 137 6.17 -13.70 -5.26
N LYS A 138 6.69 -12.49 -5.45
CA LYS A 138 6.23 -11.30 -4.74
C LYS A 138 4.83 -10.88 -5.18
N ILE A 139 4.55 -10.86 -6.48
CA ILE A 139 3.21 -10.52 -7.01
C ILE A 139 2.19 -11.58 -6.57
N LYS A 140 2.54 -12.87 -6.54
CA LYS A 140 1.67 -13.93 -5.97
C LYS A 140 1.33 -13.63 -4.51
N LEU A 141 2.32 -13.27 -3.69
CA LEU A 141 2.14 -12.92 -2.28
C LEU A 141 1.28 -11.65 -2.10
N TRP A 142 1.54 -10.61 -2.90
CA TRP A 142 0.84 -9.34 -2.78
C TRP A 142 -0.61 -9.40 -3.26
N SER A 143 -0.94 -10.31 -4.18
CA SER A 143 -2.31 -10.51 -4.70
C SER A 143 -3.11 -11.54 -3.92
N ASP A 144 -2.50 -12.20 -2.93
CA ASP A 144 -3.17 -13.16 -2.05
C ASP A 144 -3.99 -12.48 -0.94
N GLU A 145 -4.71 -13.28 -0.17
CA GLU A 145 -5.61 -12.85 0.91
C GLU A 145 -4.89 -12.38 2.19
N ASP A 146 -3.75 -12.99 2.51
CA ASP A 146 -3.03 -12.80 3.78
C ASP A 146 -2.21 -11.51 3.82
N ALA A 147 -2.08 -10.87 5.00
CA ALA A 147 -1.14 -9.77 5.18
C ALA A 147 0.32 -10.25 5.02
N PHE A 148 1.15 -9.40 4.42
CA PHE A 148 2.55 -9.73 4.11
C PHE A 148 3.51 -8.68 4.64
N ILE A 149 4.78 -9.08 4.77
CA ILE A 149 5.87 -8.17 5.12
C ILE A 149 6.32 -7.44 3.86
N ALA A 150 6.08 -6.14 3.81
CA ALA A 150 6.57 -5.26 2.77
C ALA A 150 7.98 -4.79 3.12
N GLU A 151 8.92 -4.98 2.20
CA GLU A 151 10.29 -4.47 2.31
C GLU A 151 10.35 -3.00 1.88
N ASP A 152 10.97 -2.14 2.71
CA ASP A 152 11.29 -0.76 2.36
C ASP A 152 12.73 -0.44 2.77
N LYS A 153 13.67 -0.43 1.81
CA LYS A 153 15.10 -0.06 1.94
C LYS A 153 15.67 0.03 3.38
N GLY A 154 15.91 -1.13 4.00
CA GLY A 154 16.47 -1.22 5.36
C GLY A 154 15.43 -1.37 6.48
N ASP A 155 14.16 -1.40 6.10
CA ASP A 155 12.98 -1.50 6.94
C ASP A 155 12.02 -2.58 6.39
N HIS A 156 11.07 -3.01 7.21
CA HIS A 156 10.03 -3.97 6.90
C HIS A 156 8.78 -3.68 7.74
N VAL A 157 7.61 -3.76 7.12
CA VAL A 157 6.32 -3.44 7.76
C VAL A 157 5.26 -4.42 7.31
N TYR A 158 4.38 -4.85 8.21
CA TYR A 158 3.21 -5.65 7.82
C TYR A 158 2.18 -4.76 7.13
N ILE A 159 1.77 -5.15 5.92
CA ILE A 159 0.76 -4.40 5.16
C ILE A 159 -0.27 -5.33 4.56
N ARG A 160 -1.43 -4.75 4.26
CA ARG A 160 -2.48 -5.40 3.49
C ARG A 160 -3.30 -4.37 2.70
N PRO A 161 -2.87 -4.01 1.48
CA PRO A 161 -3.77 -3.29 0.57
C PRO A 161 -4.95 -4.22 0.24
N LYS A 162 -6.15 -3.64 0.17
CA LYS A 162 -7.40 -4.34 -0.19
C LYS A 162 -7.45 -4.72 -1.66
N LYS A 163 -6.72 -3.99 -2.53
CA LYS A 163 -6.63 -4.28 -3.96
C LYS A 163 -5.21 -4.06 -4.49
N LEU A 164 -4.71 -5.00 -5.29
CA LEU A 164 -3.50 -4.82 -6.09
C LEU A 164 -3.90 -4.74 -7.57
N VAL A 165 -3.70 -3.58 -8.17
CA VAL A 165 -4.05 -3.30 -9.55
C VAL A 165 -2.78 -3.28 -10.39
N ILE A 166 -2.69 -4.16 -11.38
CA ILE A 166 -1.60 -4.20 -12.36
C ILE A 166 -2.12 -3.66 -13.68
N THR A 167 -1.41 -2.72 -14.28
CA THR A 167 -1.63 -2.36 -15.69
C THR A 167 -0.49 -2.91 -16.54
N SER A 168 -0.82 -3.52 -17.68
CA SER A 168 0.19 -4.13 -18.55
C SER A 168 -0.27 -4.20 -20.01
N GLN A 169 0.69 -4.19 -20.93
CA GLN A 169 0.44 -4.56 -22.33
C GLN A 169 0.53 -6.06 -22.57
N TYR A 170 0.89 -6.82 -21.54
CA TYR A 170 1.19 -8.23 -21.58
C TYR A 170 0.28 -8.97 -20.58
N THR A 171 -0.09 -10.18 -20.96
CA THR A 171 -0.72 -11.17 -20.09
C THR A 171 0.36 -11.91 -19.28
N PRO A 172 0.00 -12.59 -18.18
CA PRO A 172 0.95 -13.44 -17.47
C PRO A 172 1.67 -14.47 -18.35
N GLN A 173 1.00 -14.99 -19.38
CA GLN A 173 1.52 -15.94 -20.37
C GLN A 173 2.61 -15.31 -21.25
N GLU A 174 2.52 -14.02 -21.52
CA GLU A 174 3.51 -13.29 -22.32
C GLU A 174 4.70 -12.83 -21.46
N ILE A 175 4.51 -12.70 -20.13
CA ILE A 175 5.56 -12.30 -19.19
C ILE A 175 6.38 -13.50 -18.69
N TRP A 176 5.72 -14.57 -18.25
CA TRP A 176 6.38 -15.72 -17.63
C TRP A 176 6.24 -16.98 -18.49
N LYS A 177 7.27 -17.84 -18.46
CA LYS A 177 7.28 -19.10 -19.21
C LYS A 177 6.84 -20.31 -18.39
N ASP A 178 6.97 -20.25 -17.06
CA ASP A 178 6.62 -21.36 -16.16
C ASP A 178 5.09 -21.52 -16.06
N PRO A 179 4.52 -22.66 -16.49
CA PRO A 179 3.07 -22.90 -16.45
C PRO A 179 2.48 -22.81 -15.04
N LYS A 180 3.24 -23.22 -14.01
CA LYS A 180 2.76 -23.16 -12.62
C LYS A 180 2.62 -21.71 -12.14
N THR A 181 3.59 -20.86 -12.49
CA THR A 181 3.53 -19.42 -12.22
C THR A 181 2.37 -18.76 -12.95
N ILE A 182 2.17 -19.06 -14.23
CA ILE A 182 1.02 -18.53 -15.00
C ILE A 182 -0.31 -18.94 -14.34
N ALA A 183 -0.48 -20.21 -13.99
CA ALA A 183 -1.70 -20.70 -13.34
C ALA A 183 -1.93 -20.03 -11.97
N ALA A 184 -0.85 -19.87 -11.20
CA ALA A 184 -0.87 -19.20 -9.90
C ALA A 184 -1.23 -17.71 -9.99
N MET A 185 -0.83 -17.01 -11.06
CA MET A 185 -1.27 -15.64 -11.33
C MET A 185 -2.72 -15.62 -11.79
N THR A 186 -3.09 -16.47 -12.74
CA THR A 186 -4.43 -16.47 -13.34
C THR A 186 -5.53 -16.67 -12.29
N ARG A 187 -5.30 -17.49 -11.25
CA ARG A 187 -6.29 -17.67 -10.16
C ARG A 187 -6.39 -16.50 -9.17
N ARG A 188 -5.38 -15.62 -9.11
CA ARG A 188 -5.28 -14.51 -8.13
C ARG A 188 -5.71 -13.15 -8.70
N PHE A 189 -5.94 -13.09 -10.00
CA PHE A 189 -6.23 -11.84 -10.71
C PHE A 189 -7.55 -11.92 -11.46
N HIS A 190 -8.35 -10.88 -11.32
CA HIS A 190 -9.46 -10.58 -12.22
C HIS A 190 -8.93 -9.82 -13.44
N PHE A 191 -9.20 -10.32 -14.64
CA PHE A 191 -8.70 -9.73 -15.87
C PHE A 191 -9.71 -8.78 -16.49
N MET A 192 -9.25 -7.59 -16.86
CA MET A 192 -10.03 -6.61 -17.61
C MET A 192 -9.28 -6.18 -18.86
N THR A 193 -9.87 -6.43 -20.02
CA THR A 193 -9.29 -6.12 -21.33
C THR A 193 -9.74 -4.76 -21.82
N PHE A 194 -8.80 -3.97 -22.35
CA PHE A 194 -9.04 -2.68 -22.98
C PHE A 194 -8.78 -2.78 -24.47
N GLU A 195 -9.85 -2.79 -25.25
CA GLU A 195 -9.78 -2.75 -26.71
C GLU A 195 -9.78 -1.30 -27.21
N ALA A 196 -8.89 -1.03 -28.16
CA ALA A 196 -8.64 0.29 -28.72
C ALA A 196 -9.66 0.66 -29.80
N GLU A 197 -10.94 0.79 -29.44
CA GLU A 197 -11.92 1.45 -30.31
C GLU A 197 -12.52 2.64 -29.56
N SER A 198 -11.82 3.77 -29.67
CA SER A 198 -12.19 5.09 -29.15
C SER A 198 -12.40 5.16 -27.63
N TRP A 199 -11.83 6.18 -27.01
CA TRP A 199 -12.09 6.48 -25.62
C TRP A 199 -13.53 7.00 -25.50
N LEU A 200 -14.48 6.10 -25.21
CA LEU A 200 -15.81 6.52 -24.76
C LEU A 200 -15.69 6.99 -23.31
N ASP A 201 -16.30 8.14 -23.02
CA ASP A 201 -16.39 8.80 -21.72
C ASP A 201 -16.56 7.77 -20.58
N PRO A 202 -15.82 7.85 -19.46
CA PRO A 202 -15.95 6.96 -18.31
C PRO A 202 -17.36 6.94 -17.70
N GLN A 203 -18.22 7.92 -18.03
CA GLN A 203 -19.64 7.91 -17.67
C GLN A 203 -20.53 7.10 -18.65
N SER A 204 -20.01 6.71 -19.82
CA SER A 204 -20.79 6.23 -20.97
C SER A 204 -20.66 4.73 -21.29
N ARG A 205 -19.84 3.95 -20.56
CA ARG A 205 -19.78 2.49 -20.74
C ARG A 205 -20.27 1.77 -19.50
N ILE A 206 -21.08 0.75 -19.75
CA ILE A 206 -21.39 -0.37 -18.84
C ILE A 206 -20.13 -0.67 -18.05
N SER A 207 -20.15 -0.34 -16.77
CA SER A 207 -19.09 -0.68 -15.84
C SER A 207 -18.88 -2.19 -15.95
N PRO A 208 -17.73 -2.71 -16.44
CA PRO A 208 -17.37 -4.08 -16.13
C PRO A 208 -17.50 -4.17 -14.61
N GLN A 209 -18.42 -5.03 -14.15
CA GLN A 209 -18.84 -5.04 -12.76
C GLN A 209 -17.61 -5.39 -11.93
N TRP A 210 -17.00 -4.35 -11.34
CA TRP A 210 -15.81 -4.44 -10.53
C TRP A 210 -16.03 -5.35 -9.30
N ASP A 211 -17.30 -5.56 -8.95
CA ASP A 211 -17.77 -6.36 -7.83
C ASP A 211 -18.47 -7.67 -8.28
N ASP A 212 -18.37 -8.08 -9.55
CA ASP A 212 -18.88 -9.39 -10.01
C ASP A 212 -17.73 -10.43 -10.07
N PRO A 213 -17.72 -11.45 -9.18
CA PRO A 213 -16.74 -12.53 -9.23
C PRO A 213 -16.82 -13.40 -10.50
N ARG A 214 -17.72 -13.10 -11.45
CA ARG A 214 -17.93 -13.85 -12.70
C ARG A 214 -17.69 -13.05 -13.98
N SER A 215 -16.77 -12.07 -14.00
CA SER A 215 -16.30 -11.46 -15.26
C SER A 215 -15.43 -12.44 -16.10
N VAL A 216 -16.12 -13.47 -16.58
CA VAL A 216 -16.02 -14.29 -17.78
C VAL A 216 -14.62 -14.63 -18.31
N ALA A 217 -14.30 -15.91 -18.15
CA ALA A 217 -13.53 -16.79 -19.03
C ALA A 217 -12.77 -16.12 -20.19
N LEU A 218 -11.44 -16.29 -20.18
CA LEU A 218 -10.63 -16.29 -21.40
C LEU A 218 -11.40 -17.05 -22.48
N SER A 219 -11.77 -16.34 -23.56
CA SER A 219 -12.46 -16.89 -24.72
C SER A 219 -11.81 -18.21 -25.11
N LYS A 220 -12.50 -19.33 -24.83
CA LYS A 220 -12.20 -20.65 -25.40
C LYS A 220 -12.65 -20.64 -26.86
N LYS A 221 -11.97 -19.87 -27.71
CA LYS A 221 -11.92 -20.19 -29.14
C LYS A 221 -10.69 -21.06 -29.33
N PRO A 222 -10.83 -22.34 -29.74
CA PRO A 222 -9.67 -23.13 -30.11
C PRO A 222 -9.00 -22.41 -31.29
N MET A 223 -7.76 -21.98 -31.09
CA MET A 223 -6.90 -21.52 -32.16
C MET A 223 -6.68 -22.72 -33.07
N LYS A 224 -7.28 -22.73 -34.26
CA LYS A 224 -6.98 -23.76 -35.26
C LYS A 224 -5.47 -23.67 -35.54
N PRO A 225 -4.71 -24.78 -35.47
CA PRO A 225 -3.32 -24.75 -35.89
C PRO A 225 -3.28 -24.41 -37.37
N LEU A 226 -2.64 -23.29 -37.72
CA LEU A 226 -2.22 -23.04 -39.09
C LEU A 226 -1.06 -24.01 -39.35
N PHE A 227 -1.35 -25.12 -40.04
CA PHE A 227 -0.31 -25.91 -40.68
C PHE A 227 0.31 -25.03 -41.76
N TYR A 228 1.61 -24.79 -41.67
CA TYR A 228 2.38 -24.23 -42.78
C TYR A 228 2.43 -25.33 -43.84
N ALA A 229 1.69 -25.16 -44.93
CA ALA A 229 1.95 -25.91 -46.15
C ALA A 229 3.29 -25.39 -46.70
N ALA A 230 4.21 -26.31 -46.97
CA ALA A 230 5.38 -26.02 -47.77
C ALA A 230 4.89 -25.78 -49.19
N ASP A 231 4.99 -24.54 -49.66
CA ASP A 231 4.91 -24.28 -51.09
C ASP A 231 6.23 -24.76 -51.69
N SER A 232 6.12 -25.87 -52.42
CA SER A 232 7.05 -26.25 -53.47
C SER A 232 6.86 -25.28 -54.63
N ASP A 233 7.79 -24.36 -54.80
CA ASP A 233 7.96 -23.64 -56.06
C ASP A 233 8.66 -24.59 -57.06
N GLU A 234 7.86 -25.13 -57.98
CA GLU A 234 8.31 -25.49 -59.32
C GLU A 234 8.45 -24.21 -60.16
N ASP A 235 9.34 -24.28 -61.15
CA ASP A 235 9.62 -23.31 -62.24
C ASP A 235 10.63 -22.18 -61.97
N LEU A 236 11.93 -22.53 -62.08
CA LEU A 236 12.85 -22.09 -63.15
C LEU A 236 14.19 -22.85 -63.12
#